data_AF-A0A7Y4MS07-F1
#
_entry.id   AF-A0A7Y4MS07-F1
#
_cell.length_a   1.000
_cell.length_b   1.000
_cell.length_c   1.000
_cell.angle_alpha   90.00
_cell.angle_beta   90.00
_cell.angle_gamma   90.00
#
_symmetry.space_group_name_H-M   'P 1'
#
loop_
_entity.id
_entity.type
_entity.pdbx_description
1 polymer ?
#
loop_
_entity_poly.entity_id
_entity_poly.type
_entity_poly.pdbx_seq_one_letter_code
_entity_poly.pdbx_strand_id
1 'polypeptide(L)'
;MKPLRQEFKCSTLVCNDDPLVRDHRVHGVRIMPGVVFLDLVLRALSAHGVDTREVELRNILFIKPVATTEHSDRRVHLRFLPRQGADTLGWQVEAESHPVSAGGTDASEERTEHFRCEVHFVEAPLTGRIELEAVVRHASRTTDVDDAYVYARGASIEHFEFMKGQGTLHFHAEGVLGALHLSEPARDHLEDFHFHPVFLDSATLLPFLYIQQRPEMALQPFIPIHIESFRALASPGERVFVHVRQDSTGLVADDLFHSDLDFFSSDGQRIAAMRKLSTKRIRAEGLISRLTAPRRAEPPAPEA
;
A
#
# COMPACT_ATOMS: atom_id res chain seq x y z
N MET A 1 -31.28 17.97 -3.49
CA MET A 1 -30.51 16.72 -3.68
C MET A 1 -29.14 17.09 -4.24
N LYS A 2 -28.04 16.69 -3.58
CA LYS A 2 -26.70 16.80 -4.20
C LYS A 2 -26.69 15.90 -5.46
N PRO A 3 -26.14 16.35 -6.60
CA PRO A 3 -26.16 15.57 -7.83
C PRO A 3 -25.38 14.27 -7.63
N LEU A 4 -25.92 13.19 -8.21
CA LEU A 4 -25.26 11.88 -8.23
C LEU A 4 -23.90 12.01 -8.92
N ARG A 5 -22.87 11.44 -8.30
CA ARG A 5 -21.58 11.28 -8.96
C ARG A 5 -21.74 10.34 -10.15
N GLN A 6 -21.03 10.60 -11.24
CA GLN A 6 -21.04 9.75 -12.42
C GLN A 6 -20.03 8.61 -12.26
N GLU A 7 -20.32 7.46 -12.88
CA GLU A 7 -19.31 6.41 -13.03
C GLU A 7 -18.17 6.93 -13.91
N PHE A 8 -16.94 6.60 -13.54
CA PHE A 8 -15.79 6.79 -14.43
C PHE A 8 -14.78 5.65 -14.28
N LYS A 9 -13.89 5.54 -15.26
CA LYS A 9 -12.87 4.49 -15.31
C LYS A 9 -11.54 5.11 -15.70
N CYS A 10 -10.47 4.53 -15.20
CA CYS A 10 -9.12 4.82 -15.67
C CYS A 10 -8.33 3.51 -15.75
N SER A 11 -7.19 3.55 -16.43
CA SER A 11 -6.30 2.41 -16.51
C SER A 11 -4.85 2.85 -16.55
N THR A 12 -3.97 1.98 -16.07
CA THR A 12 -2.52 2.11 -16.23
C THR A 12 -1.94 0.78 -16.70
N LEU A 13 -0.82 0.85 -17.42
CA LEU A 13 0.01 -0.32 -17.66
C LEU A 13 0.98 -0.44 -16.49
N VAL A 14 1.20 -1.66 -16.01
CA VAL A 14 2.29 -2.01 -15.10
C VAL A 14 3.21 -2.94 -15.87
N CYS A 15 4.31 -2.38 -16.36
CA CYS A 15 5.33 -3.09 -17.09
C CYS A 15 6.19 -3.92 -16.14
N ASN A 16 6.72 -5.04 -16.63
CA ASN A 16 7.60 -5.88 -15.84
C ASN A 16 8.87 -5.14 -15.38
N ASP A 17 9.35 -4.18 -16.15
CA ASP A 17 10.51 -3.33 -15.84
C ASP A 17 10.19 -2.08 -15.01
N ASP A 18 8.92 -1.80 -14.73
CA ASP A 18 8.53 -0.68 -13.87
C ASP A 18 9.25 -0.77 -12.52
N PRO A 19 9.85 0.33 -12.03
CA PRO A 19 10.62 0.32 -10.78
C PRO A 19 9.82 -0.21 -9.58
N LEU A 20 8.50 0.04 -9.56
CA LEU A 20 7.59 -0.43 -8.51
C LEU A 20 7.57 -1.97 -8.36
N VAL A 21 7.65 -2.71 -9.46
CA VAL A 21 7.60 -4.19 -9.43
C VAL A 21 8.97 -4.82 -9.59
N ARG A 22 9.88 -4.15 -10.32
CA ARG A 22 11.28 -4.56 -10.46
C ARG A 22 11.98 -4.61 -9.12
N ASP A 23 11.71 -3.61 -8.27
CA ASP A 23 12.39 -3.42 -7.00
C ASP A 23 11.56 -3.85 -5.79
N HIS A 24 10.37 -4.41 -5.98
CA HIS A 24 9.62 -5.10 -4.93
C HIS A 24 9.32 -6.55 -5.37
N ARG A 25 10.05 -7.50 -4.77
CA ARG A 25 9.97 -8.91 -5.13
C ARG A 25 9.52 -9.76 -3.95
N VAL A 26 8.57 -10.65 -4.22
CA VAL A 26 8.03 -11.56 -3.21
C VAL A 26 8.32 -12.98 -3.67
N HIS A 27 9.17 -13.69 -2.94
CA HIS A 27 9.71 -14.99 -3.35
C HIS A 27 10.28 -14.97 -4.79
N GLY A 28 11.00 -13.90 -5.12
CA GLY A 28 11.61 -13.68 -6.46
C GLY A 28 10.65 -13.17 -7.55
N VAL A 29 9.34 -13.12 -7.29
CA VAL A 29 8.34 -12.65 -8.25
C VAL A 29 8.19 -11.13 -8.15
N ARG A 30 8.19 -10.42 -9.28
CA ARG A 30 7.93 -8.98 -9.34
C ARG A 30 6.47 -8.70 -9.04
N ILE A 31 6.20 -7.97 -7.96
CA ILE A 31 4.86 -7.70 -7.46
C ILE A 31 4.72 -6.22 -7.16
N MET A 32 3.62 -5.61 -7.61
CA MET A 32 3.26 -4.26 -7.17
C MET A 32 2.74 -4.32 -5.72
N PRO A 33 3.33 -3.56 -4.78
CA PRO A 33 2.80 -3.50 -3.41
C PRO A 33 1.32 -3.10 -3.39
N GLY A 34 0.51 -3.75 -2.54
CA GLY A 34 -0.93 -3.49 -2.49
C GLY A 34 -1.26 -2.02 -2.22
N VAL A 35 -0.51 -1.37 -1.33
CA VAL A 35 -0.72 0.05 -0.97
C VAL A 35 -0.48 1.03 -2.11
N VAL A 36 0.12 0.62 -3.24
CA VAL A 36 0.18 1.43 -4.47
C VAL A 36 -1.22 1.81 -4.96
N PHE A 37 -2.23 0.98 -4.70
CA PHE A 37 -3.61 1.32 -5.07
C PHE A 37 -4.13 2.57 -4.35
N LEU A 38 -3.62 2.92 -3.17
CA LEU A 38 -4.02 4.16 -2.49
C LEU A 38 -3.65 5.38 -3.35
N ASP A 39 -2.43 5.41 -3.87
CA ASP A 39 -1.96 6.45 -4.78
C ASP A 39 -2.73 6.45 -6.11
N LEU A 40 -2.91 5.27 -6.73
CA LEU A 40 -3.66 5.14 -7.99
C LEU A 40 -5.09 5.70 -7.87
N VAL A 41 -5.77 5.44 -6.75
CA VAL A 41 -7.11 5.96 -6.49
C VAL A 41 -7.07 7.48 -6.35
N LEU A 42 -6.14 8.04 -5.58
CA LEU A 42 -6.03 9.48 -5.38
C LEU A 42 -5.69 10.22 -6.68
N ARG A 43 -4.79 9.69 -7.50
CA ARG A 43 -4.49 10.25 -8.83
C ARG A 43 -5.68 10.17 -9.78
N ALA A 44 -6.41 9.06 -9.78
CA ALA A 44 -7.62 8.92 -10.59
C ALA A 44 -8.71 9.94 -10.19
N LEU A 45 -8.90 10.16 -8.88
CA LEU A 45 -9.81 11.18 -8.36
C LEU A 45 -9.37 12.60 -8.75
N SER A 46 -8.09 12.92 -8.57
CA SER A 46 -7.53 14.22 -8.94
C SER A 46 -7.66 14.50 -10.44
N ALA A 47 -7.34 13.51 -11.29
CA ALA A 47 -7.53 13.59 -12.74
C ALA A 47 -9.01 13.75 -13.14
N HIS A 48 -9.94 13.26 -12.30
CA HIS A 48 -11.39 13.46 -12.46
C HIS A 48 -11.89 14.79 -11.84
N GLY A 49 -10.99 15.67 -11.41
CA GLY A 49 -11.34 16.99 -10.86
C GLY A 49 -11.83 16.98 -9.42
N VAL A 50 -11.56 15.91 -8.66
CA VAL A 50 -11.88 15.81 -7.24
C VAL A 50 -10.70 16.33 -6.40
N ASP A 51 -10.98 17.22 -5.45
CA ASP A 51 -10.01 17.60 -4.43
C ASP A 51 -9.82 16.45 -3.43
N THR A 52 -8.67 15.79 -3.48
CA THR A 52 -8.37 14.63 -2.62
C THR A 52 -8.24 14.99 -1.14
N ARG A 53 -8.10 16.26 -0.78
CA ARG A 53 -8.07 16.71 0.63
C ARG A 53 -9.41 16.50 1.35
N GLU A 54 -10.48 16.49 0.56
CA GLU A 54 -11.86 16.28 1.00
C GLU A 54 -12.28 14.81 0.94
N VAL A 55 -11.38 13.88 0.59
CA VAL A 55 -11.73 12.46 0.49
C VAL A 55 -11.10 11.63 1.60
N GLU A 56 -11.81 10.60 2.01
CA GLU A 56 -11.30 9.51 2.81
C GLU A 56 -11.59 8.20 2.08
N LEU A 57 -10.54 7.40 1.87
CA LEU A 57 -10.68 6.04 1.40
C LEU A 57 -11.04 5.16 2.60
N ARG A 58 -12.11 4.36 2.50
CA ARG A 58 -12.57 3.47 3.58
C ARG A 58 -12.69 2.04 3.09
N ASN A 59 -12.66 1.09 4.03
CA ASN A 59 -12.85 -0.33 3.77
C ASN A 59 -11.96 -0.82 2.62
N ILE A 60 -10.68 -0.45 2.68
CA ILE A 60 -9.69 -0.78 1.66
C ILE A 60 -9.33 -2.25 1.83
N LEU A 61 -9.50 -3.04 0.78
CA LEU A 61 -9.25 -4.48 0.77
C LEU A 61 -8.25 -4.83 -0.34
N PHE A 62 -7.17 -5.53 0.04
CA PHE A 62 -6.21 -6.11 -0.88
C PHE A 62 -6.56 -7.58 -1.11
N ILE A 63 -6.94 -7.93 -2.35
CA ILE A 63 -7.55 -9.23 -2.69
C ILE A 63 -6.53 -10.19 -3.29
N LYS A 64 -5.85 -9.76 -4.36
CA LYS A 64 -4.77 -10.51 -5.02
C LYS A 64 -3.67 -9.54 -5.47
N PRO A 65 -2.39 -9.94 -5.48
CA PRO A 65 -1.31 -9.09 -5.96
C PRO A 65 -1.38 -8.87 -7.47
N VAL A 66 -0.89 -7.73 -7.95
CA VAL A 66 -0.57 -7.52 -9.36
C VAL A 66 0.87 -8.02 -9.56
N ALA A 67 1.03 -9.15 -10.25
CA ALA A 67 2.31 -9.77 -10.53
C ALA A 67 2.64 -9.64 -12.02
N THR A 68 3.90 -9.34 -12.31
CA THR A 68 4.44 -9.25 -13.68
C THR A 68 5.51 -10.32 -13.91
N THR A 69 5.75 -10.64 -15.17
CA THR A 69 6.82 -11.56 -15.59
C THR A 69 7.51 -11.01 -16.82
N GLU A 70 8.67 -11.56 -17.19
CA GLU A 70 9.39 -11.17 -18.41
C GLU A 70 8.57 -11.33 -19.71
N HIS A 71 7.45 -12.06 -19.65
CA HIS A 71 6.59 -12.32 -20.81
C HIS A 71 5.21 -11.68 -20.67
N SER A 72 4.89 -11.08 -19.52
CA SER A 72 3.57 -10.53 -19.25
C SER A 72 3.62 -9.31 -18.34
N ASP A 73 3.27 -8.18 -18.93
CA ASP A 73 2.86 -6.96 -18.22
C ASP A 73 1.42 -7.10 -17.74
N ARG A 74 0.92 -6.12 -16.98
CA ARG A 74 -0.46 -6.09 -16.49
C ARG A 74 -1.13 -4.76 -16.84
N ARG A 75 -2.27 -4.80 -17.54
CA ARG A 75 -3.14 -3.62 -17.68
C ARG A 75 -4.09 -3.58 -16.49
N VAL A 76 -3.90 -2.61 -15.60
CA VAL A 76 -4.73 -2.39 -14.42
C VAL A 76 -5.83 -1.39 -14.75
N HIS A 77 -7.07 -1.74 -14.49
CA HIS A 77 -8.25 -0.90 -14.63
C HIS A 77 -8.84 -0.57 -13.27
N LEU A 78 -9.14 0.70 -13.01
CA LEU A 78 -9.92 1.12 -11.86
C LEU A 78 -11.30 1.58 -12.34
N ARG A 79 -12.34 1.10 -11.66
CA ARG A 79 -13.73 1.48 -11.92
C ARG A 79 -14.29 2.17 -10.68
N PHE A 80 -14.83 3.36 -10.87
CA PHE A 80 -15.44 4.17 -9.81
C PHE A 80 -16.95 4.16 -10.00
N LEU A 81 -17.64 3.30 -9.25
CA LEU A 81 -19.10 3.11 -9.32
C LEU A 81 -19.79 4.04 -8.30
N PRO A 82 -20.79 4.84 -8.70
CA PRO A 82 -21.50 5.71 -7.76
C PRO A 82 -22.12 4.91 -6.62
N ARG A 83 -21.90 5.35 -5.37
CA ARG A 83 -22.58 4.78 -4.20
C ARG A 83 -23.80 5.61 -3.85
N GLN A 84 -24.89 4.93 -3.49
CA GLN A 84 -26.09 5.56 -2.93
C GLN A 84 -26.37 4.99 -1.54
N GLY A 85 -26.40 5.87 -0.55
CA GLY A 85 -26.95 5.65 0.79
C GLY A 85 -27.47 6.98 1.31
N ALA A 86 -28.35 6.95 2.33
CA ALA A 86 -29.07 8.13 2.82
C ALA A 86 -28.16 9.36 3.09
N ASP A 87 -26.92 9.11 3.53
CA ASP A 87 -25.93 10.15 3.88
C ASP A 87 -24.56 10.00 3.18
N THR A 88 -24.43 9.14 2.16
CA THR A 88 -23.12 8.87 1.52
C THR A 88 -23.11 9.26 0.04
N LEU A 89 -22.41 10.36 -0.27
CA LEU A 89 -21.95 10.65 -1.63
C LEU A 89 -20.52 10.10 -1.79
N GLY A 90 -20.26 9.40 -2.89
CA GLY A 90 -18.94 8.86 -3.17
C GLY A 90 -18.95 7.77 -4.22
N TRP A 91 -17.90 6.94 -4.20
CA TRP A 91 -17.74 5.82 -5.13
C TRP A 91 -17.37 4.54 -4.40
N GLN A 92 -17.79 3.41 -4.97
CA GLN A 92 -17.16 2.12 -4.77
C GLN A 92 -16.06 2.02 -5.83
N VAL A 93 -14.85 1.68 -5.41
CA VAL A 93 -13.73 1.47 -6.32
C VAL A 93 -13.43 -0.01 -6.40
N GLU A 94 -13.25 -0.49 -7.62
CA GLU A 94 -12.83 -1.85 -7.93
C GLU A 94 -11.63 -1.76 -8.86
N ALA A 95 -10.56 -2.50 -8.58
CA ALA A 95 -9.42 -2.63 -9.47
C ALA A 95 -9.21 -4.06 -9.94
N GLU A 96 -9.18 -4.24 -11.25
CA GLU A 96 -8.90 -5.50 -11.91
C GLU A 96 -7.75 -5.35 -12.90
N SER A 97 -7.05 -6.44 -13.23
CA SER A 97 -6.10 -6.43 -14.34
C SER A 97 -6.19 -7.67 -15.19
N HIS A 98 -5.69 -7.55 -16.41
CA HIS A 98 -5.48 -8.65 -17.35
C HIS A 98 -4.04 -8.62 -17.87
N PRO A 99 -3.48 -9.79 -18.26
CA PRO A 99 -2.13 -9.86 -18.79
C PRO A 99 -2.05 -9.22 -20.18
N VAL A 100 -0.97 -8.47 -20.42
CA VAL A 100 -0.63 -7.92 -21.74
C VAL A 100 0.70 -8.52 -22.16
N SER A 101 0.74 -9.11 -23.34
CA SER A 101 1.97 -9.68 -23.89
C SER A 101 2.97 -8.57 -24.24
N ALA A 102 4.27 -8.85 -24.09
CA ALA A 102 5.33 -7.96 -24.57
C ALA A 102 5.21 -7.83 -26.11
N GLY A 103 4.58 -6.74 -26.58
CA GLY A 103 4.20 -6.56 -27.99
C GLY A 103 2.77 -6.05 -28.23
N GLY A 104 1.94 -5.92 -27.19
CA GLY A 104 0.76 -5.05 -27.21
C GLY A 104 -0.53 -5.66 -27.78
N THR A 105 -0.61 -6.98 -27.99
CA THR A 105 -1.90 -7.63 -28.25
C THR A 105 -2.53 -8.11 -26.95
N ASP A 106 -3.69 -7.53 -26.62
CA ASP A 106 -4.57 -7.93 -25.52
C ASP A 106 -5.11 -9.34 -25.83
N ALA A 107 -4.39 -10.36 -25.37
CA ALA A 107 -4.61 -11.75 -25.80
C ALA A 107 -5.39 -12.62 -24.78
N SER A 108 -5.80 -12.07 -23.63
CA SER A 108 -6.42 -12.87 -22.57
C SER A 108 -7.73 -12.27 -22.05
N GLU A 109 -8.76 -13.11 -21.98
CA GLU A 109 -10.02 -12.82 -21.26
C GLU A 109 -9.87 -12.93 -19.73
N GLU A 110 -8.72 -13.38 -19.24
CA GLU A 110 -8.47 -13.52 -17.82
C GLU A 110 -8.46 -12.16 -17.12
N ARG A 111 -9.43 -11.97 -16.23
CA ARG A 111 -9.48 -10.82 -15.32
C ARG A 111 -9.18 -11.28 -13.90
N THR A 112 -8.27 -10.57 -13.26
CA THR A 112 -7.95 -10.77 -11.85
C THR A 112 -8.36 -9.54 -11.08
N GLU A 113 -9.20 -9.71 -10.07
CA GLU A 113 -9.51 -8.65 -9.12
C GLU A 113 -8.40 -8.52 -8.06
N HIS A 114 -7.99 -7.28 -7.79
CA HIS A 114 -6.85 -6.98 -6.93
C HIS A 114 -7.21 -6.15 -5.70
N PHE A 115 -8.15 -5.22 -5.84
CA PHE A 115 -8.39 -4.19 -4.83
C PHE A 115 -9.84 -3.71 -4.84
N ARG A 116 -10.36 -3.41 -3.65
CA ARG A 116 -11.61 -2.66 -3.48
C ARG A 116 -11.44 -1.59 -2.41
N CYS A 117 -12.12 -0.47 -2.56
CA CYS A 117 -12.33 0.46 -1.46
C CYS A 117 -13.60 1.29 -1.68
N GLU A 118 -13.92 2.12 -0.70
CA GLU A 118 -14.95 3.14 -0.79
C GLU A 118 -14.30 4.53 -0.73
N VAL A 119 -14.71 5.43 -1.62
CA VAL A 119 -14.36 6.85 -1.55
C VAL A 119 -15.50 7.57 -0.85
N HIS A 120 -15.19 8.27 0.25
CA HIS A 120 -16.13 9.10 1.00
C HIS A 120 -15.69 10.55 0.98
N PHE A 121 -16.63 11.48 0.80
CA PHE A 121 -16.36 12.91 0.99
C PHE A 121 -16.47 13.26 2.47
N VAL A 122 -15.45 13.90 3.01
CA VAL A 122 -15.34 14.27 4.42
C VAL A 122 -15.01 15.75 4.56
N GLU A 123 -15.86 16.47 5.30
CA GLU A 123 -15.67 17.91 5.56
C GLU A 123 -14.77 18.15 6.79
N ALA A 124 -14.67 17.17 7.70
CA ALA A 124 -13.85 17.30 8.91
C ALA A 124 -12.37 17.46 8.52
N PRO A 125 -11.62 18.42 9.10
CA PRO A 125 -10.19 18.55 8.82
C PRO A 125 -9.38 17.40 9.43
N LEU A 126 -8.35 16.92 8.73
CA LEU A 126 -7.35 16.04 9.35
C LEU A 126 -6.35 16.94 10.08
N THR A 127 -6.50 17.05 11.41
CA THR A 127 -5.63 17.88 12.26
C THR A 127 -4.63 17.02 13.04
N GLY A 128 -3.55 17.65 13.47
CA GLY A 128 -2.53 17.03 14.31
C GLY A 128 -1.17 17.65 14.05
N ARG A 129 -0.39 17.82 15.11
CA ARG A 129 0.99 18.27 15.01
C ARG A 129 1.85 17.46 15.95
N ILE A 130 3.09 17.21 15.55
CA ILE A 130 4.12 16.61 16.38
C ILE A 130 5.35 17.53 16.44
N GLU A 131 5.94 17.69 17.62
CA GLU A 131 7.16 18.45 17.80
C GLU A 131 8.35 17.53 17.50
N LEU A 132 8.70 17.41 16.21
CA LEU A 132 9.67 16.44 15.69
C LEU A 132 11.03 16.49 16.43
N GLU A 133 11.56 17.70 16.67
CA GLU A 133 12.83 17.86 17.38
C GLU A 133 12.77 17.32 18.81
N ALA A 134 11.64 17.50 19.49
CA ALA A 134 11.45 16.98 20.84
C ALA A 134 11.40 15.44 20.82
N VAL A 135 10.69 14.84 19.85
CA VAL A 135 10.62 13.38 19.72
C VAL A 135 11.99 12.79 19.43
N VAL A 136 12.74 13.37 18.50
CA VAL A 136 14.10 12.93 18.17
C VAL A 136 15.04 13.08 19.36
N ARG A 137 14.99 14.20 20.09
CA ARG A 137 15.85 14.47 21.24
C ARG A 137 15.60 13.51 22.41
N HIS A 138 14.35 13.12 22.64
CA HIS A 138 13.95 12.26 23.76
C HIS A 138 13.81 10.78 23.36
N ALA A 139 14.28 10.40 22.17
CA ALA A 139 14.28 9.01 21.74
C ALA A 139 15.15 8.16 22.68
N SER A 140 14.59 7.06 23.19
CA SER A 140 15.31 6.12 24.06
C SER A 140 16.30 5.25 23.29
N ARG A 141 16.03 5.03 22.00
CA ARG A 141 16.87 4.29 21.06
C ARG A 141 16.66 4.87 19.67
N THR A 142 17.73 4.88 18.88
CA THR A 142 17.69 5.26 17.47
C THR A 142 18.37 4.17 16.65
N THR A 143 17.74 3.72 15.56
CA THR A 143 18.34 2.76 14.62
C THR A 143 18.00 3.11 13.17
N ASP A 144 18.61 2.38 12.23
CA ASP A 144 18.34 2.53 10.81
C ASP A 144 16.96 1.95 10.46
N VAL A 145 16.25 2.54 9.49
CA VAL A 145 14.99 1.99 8.98
C VAL A 145 15.15 0.57 8.40
N ASP A 146 16.36 0.17 8.01
CA ASP A 146 16.66 -1.19 7.53
C ASP A 146 16.28 -2.27 8.56
N ASP A 147 16.22 -1.95 9.86
CA ASP A 147 15.70 -2.86 10.90
C ASP A 147 14.26 -3.32 10.59
N ALA A 148 13.42 -2.44 10.03
CA ALA A 148 12.07 -2.81 9.59
C ALA A 148 12.10 -3.70 8.34
N TYR A 149 13.09 -3.51 7.45
CA TYR A 149 13.28 -4.33 6.26
C TYR A 149 13.86 -5.72 6.55
N VAL A 150 14.55 -5.93 7.69
CA VAL A 150 14.98 -7.26 8.14
C VAL A 150 13.79 -8.22 8.20
N TYR A 151 12.63 -7.75 8.67
CA TYR A 151 11.41 -8.53 8.72
C TYR A 151 10.93 -8.95 7.33
N ALA A 152 10.86 -8.00 6.39
CA ALA A 152 10.47 -8.26 5.01
C ALA A 152 11.40 -9.28 4.34
N ARG A 153 12.72 -9.15 4.53
CA ARG A 153 13.70 -10.11 3.99
C ARG A 153 13.54 -11.50 4.59
N GLY A 154 13.24 -11.61 5.89
CA GLY A 154 12.92 -12.88 6.54
C GLY A 154 11.69 -13.57 5.93
N ALA A 155 10.78 -12.79 5.36
CA ALA A 155 9.60 -13.24 4.62
C ALA A 155 9.84 -13.47 3.12
N SER A 156 11.09 -13.40 2.63
CA SER A 156 11.42 -13.39 1.19
C SER A 156 10.73 -12.26 0.41
N ILE A 157 10.53 -11.12 1.07
CA ILE A 157 10.07 -9.87 0.46
C ILE A 157 11.28 -8.94 0.34
N GLU A 158 11.77 -8.77 -0.88
CA GLU A 158 12.97 -8.01 -1.19
C GLU A 158 12.60 -6.64 -1.76
N HIS A 159 13.14 -5.60 -1.14
CA HIS A 159 13.02 -4.23 -1.60
C HIS A 159 14.40 -3.76 -2.09
N PHE A 160 14.50 -3.44 -3.37
CA PHE A 160 15.71 -2.93 -4.00
C PHE A 160 15.66 -1.40 -4.08
N GLU A 161 16.64 -0.80 -4.75
CA GLU A 161 16.99 0.62 -4.67
C GLU A 161 15.80 1.59 -4.78
N PHE A 162 14.89 1.40 -5.75
CA PHE A 162 13.73 2.27 -5.90
C PHE A 162 12.71 2.10 -4.76
N MET A 163 12.38 0.86 -4.41
CA MET A 163 11.34 0.55 -3.42
C MET A 163 11.82 0.56 -1.96
N LYS A 164 13.14 0.66 -1.72
CA LYS A 164 13.71 0.69 -0.38
C LYS A 164 13.78 2.12 0.15
N GLY A 165 12.80 2.48 0.98
CA GLY A 165 12.83 3.69 1.78
C GLY A 165 14.03 3.74 2.73
N GLN A 166 14.58 4.92 2.92
CA GLN A 166 15.78 5.17 3.72
C GLN A 166 15.44 6.07 4.91
N GLY A 167 16.30 6.07 5.93
CA GLY A 167 16.18 6.97 7.07
C GLY A 167 16.32 6.29 8.41
N THR A 168 15.68 6.86 9.42
CA THR A 168 16.00 6.58 10.82
C THR A 168 14.74 6.31 11.63
N LEU A 169 14.82 5.35 12.56
CA LEU A 169 13.79 5.01 13.53
C LEU A 169 14.14 5.61 14.89
N HIS A 170 13.20 6.33 15.48
CA HIS A 170 13.31 6.91 16.82
C HIS A 170 12.28 6.27 17.74
N PHE A 171 12.74 5.49 18.73
CA PHE A 171 11.88 4.77 19.67
C PHE A 171 11.61 5.63 20.91
N HIS A 172 10.37 5.62 21.40
CA HIS A 172 9.94 6.33 22.60
C HIS A 172 8.85 5.54 23.32
N ALA A 173 8.39 6.03 24.48
CA ALA A 173 7.40 5.32 25.32
C ALA A 173 6.01 5.21 24.68
N GLU A 174 5.69 6.11 23.74
CA GLU A 174 4.39 6.17 23.05
C GLU A 174 4.40 5.51 21.66
N GLY A 175 5.60 5.14 21.18
CA GLY A 175 5.75 4.35 19.97
C GLY A 175 7.08 4.52 19.24
N VAL A 176 7.03 4.49 17.91
CA VAL A 176 8.19 4.68 17.04
C VAL A 176 7.87 5.71 15.96
N LEU A 177 8.80 6.66 15.79
CA LEU A 177 8.78 7.64 14.70
C LEU A 177 9.83 7.25 13.66
N GLY A 178 9.39 6.87 12.46
CA GLY A 178 10.25 6.70 11.29
C GLY A 178 10.42 8.01 10.54
N ALA A 179 11.62 8.58 10.53
CA ALA A 179 11.99 9.70 9.68
C ALA A 179 12.48 9.16 8.33
N LEU A 180 11.56 9.06 7.36
CA LEU A 180 11.79 8.41 6.08
C LEU A 180 12.15 9.42 4.99
N HIS A 181 13.03 9.02 4.07
CA HIS A 181 13.32 9.72 2.84
C HIS A 181 13.51 8.75 1.68
N LEU A 182 13.35 9.26 0.46
CA LEU A 182 13.50 8.49 -0.77
C LEU A 182 14.98 8.29 -1.13
N SER A 183 15.27 7.21 -1.85
CA SER A 183 16.52 7.03 -2.59
C SER A 183 16.58 7.97 -3.80
N GLU A 184 17.76 8.13 -4.40
CA GLU A 184 17.92 9.01 -5.58
C GLU A 184 17.01 8.60 -6.76
N PRO A 185 16.96 7.32 -7.18
CA PRO A 185 16.03 6.92 -8.25
C PRO A 185 14.56 7.12 -7.89
N ALA A 186 14.17 6.99 -6.61
CA ALA A 186 12.80 7.26 -6.20
C ALA A 186 12.49 8.77 -6.20
N ARG A 187 13.45 9.63 -5.84
CA ARG A 187 13.30 11.09 -5.87
C ARG A 187 13.03 11.63 -7.28
N ASP A 188 13.61 11.02 -8.30
CA ASP A 188 13.40 11.42 -9.70
C ASP A 188 11.93 11.25 -10.15
N HIS A 189 11.15 10.45 -9.43
CA HIS A 189 9.73 10.17 -9.71
C HIS A 189 8.75 10.83 -8.72
N LEU A 190 9.20 11.85 -7.95
CA LEU A 190 8.35 12.54 -6.97
C LEU A 190 7.04 13.08 -7.54
N GLU A 191 7.09 13.66 -8.74
CA GLU A 191 5.95 14.31 -9.39
C GLU A 191 4.98 13.32 -10.03
N ASP A 192 5.39 12.06 -10.20
CA ASP A 192 4.57 11.00 -10.81
C ASP A 192 3.50 10.46 -9.85
N PHE A 193 3.64 10.74 -8.55
CA PHE A 193 2.81 10.19 -7.50
C PHE A 193 2.10 11.28 -6.68
N HIS A 194 0.86 11.00 -6.30
CA HIS A 194 0.15 11.80 -5.31
C HIS A 194 0.67 11.55 -3.90
N PHE A 195 0.94 10.27 -3.59
CA PHE A 195 1.64 9.88 -2.37
C PHE A 195 2.64 8.79 -2.72
N HIS A 196 3.92 9.08 -2.55
CA HIS A 196 4.98 8.21 -3.08
C HIS A 196 4.87 6.78 -2.54
N PRO A 197 4.79 5.74 -3.40
CA PRO A 197 4.57 4.35 -2.98
C PRO A 197 5.62 3.82 -2.00
N VAL A 198 6.88 4.25 -2.13
CA VAL A 198 7.95 3.91 -1.17
C VAL A 198 7.57 4.26 0.26
N PHE A 199 6.94 5.42 0.48
CA PHE A 199 6.53 5.82 1.83
C PHE A 199 5.34 5.02 2.34
N LEU A 200 4.35 4.76 1.48
CA LEU A 200 3.19 3.94 1.85
C LEU A 200 3.65 2.54 2.24
N ASP A 201 4.51 1.94 1.42
CA ASP A 201 5.00 0.58 1.61
C ASP A 201 5.92 0.49 2.84
N SER A 202 6.93 1.36 2.94
CA SER A 202 7.81 1.46 4.13
C SER A 202 7.01 1.63 5.42
N ALA A 203 5.96 2.45 5.41
CA ALA A 203 5.12 2.69 6.59
C ALA A 203 4.41 1.41 7.06
N THR A 204 4.03 0.50 6.15
CA THR A 204 3.41 -0.78 6.52
C THR A 204 4.40 -1.75 7.18
N LEU A 205 5.71 -1.52 7.03
CA LEU A 205 6.73 -2.36 7.67
C LEU A 205 7.00 -1.95 9.12
N LEU A 206 6.82 -0.67 9.46
CA LEU A 206 7.19 -0.14 10.78
C LEU A 206 6.48 -0.83 11.96
N PRO A 207 5.19 -1.21 11.88
CA PRO A 207 4.55 -1.90 12.99
C PRO A 207 5.16 -3.26 13.35
N PHE A 208 5.88 -3.90 12.42
CA PHE A 208 6.55 -5.17 12.70
C PHE A 208 7.73 -5.03 13.65
N LEU A 209 8.22 -3.82 13.91
CA LEU A 209 9.21 -3.55 14.95
C LEU A 209 8.70 -3.96 16.36
N TYR A 210 7.38 -3.97 16.59
CA TYR A 210 6.79 -4.51 17.83
C TYR A 210 6.63 -6.03 17.80
N ILE A 211 6.38 -6.62 16.63
CA ILE A 211 6.29 -8.08 16.48
C ILE A 211 7.67 -8.72 16.67
N GLN A 212 8.75 -8.11 16.18
CA GLN A 212 10.12 -8.60 16.35
C GLN A 212 10.55 -8.71 17.83
N GLN A 213 9.89 -7.98 18.74
CA GLN A 213 10.11 -8.11 20.19
C GLN A 213 9.51 -9.40 20.77
N ARG A 214 8.74 -10.15 19.98
CA ARG A 214 8.10 -11.43 20.34
C ARG A 214 8.77 -12.59 19.58
N PRO A 215 9.68 -13.35 20.21
CA PRO A 215 10.45 -14.41 19.55
C PRO A 215 9.60 -15.44 18.79
N GLU A 216 8.42 -15.76 19.31
CA GLU A 216 7.49 -16.73 18.73
C GLU A 216 6.82 -16.29 17.42
N MET A 217 6.83 -14.98 17.12
CA MET A 217 6.18 -14.40 15.93
C MET A 217 7.18 -13.84 14.90
N ALA A 218 8.46 -13.72 15.26
CA ALA A 218 9.48 -13.01 14.48
C ALA A 218 9.78 -13.59 13.08
N LEU A 219 9.33 -14.83 12.80
CA LEU A 219 9.66 -15.56 11.56
C LEU A 219 8.46 -15.80 10.62
N GLN A 220 7.28 -15.25 10.94
CA GLN A 220 6.08 -15.54 10.15
C GLN A 220 5.71 -14.32 9.30
N PRO A 221 5.56 -14.46 7.97
CA PRO A 221 5.26 -13.34 7.08
C PRO A 221 3.82 -12.86 7.27
N PHE A 222 3.65 -11.57 7.48
CA PHE A 222 2.38 -10.87 7.50
C PHE A 222 2.34 -9.90 6.33
N ILE A 223 1.21 -9.84 5.64
CA ILE A 223 0.98 -8.91 4.53
C ILE A 223 -0.23 -8.03 4.83
N PRO A 224 -0.24 -6.76 4.37
CA PRO A 224 -1.45 -5.94 4.40
C PRO A 224 -2.60 -6.63 3.68
N ILE A 225 -3.73 -6.79 4.36
CA ILE A 225 -4.98 -7.31 3.76
C ILE A 225 -6.10 -6.28 3.76
N HIS A 226 -6.11 -5.37 4.73
CA HIS A 226 -7.19 -4.41 4.90
C HIS A 226 -6.68 -3.13 5.58
N ILE A 227 -7.26 -1.99 5.23
CA ILE A 227 -7.09 -0.71 5.92
C ILE A 227 -8.49 -0.13 6.13
N GLU A 228 -8.83 0.21 7.38
CA GLU A 228 -10.16 0.75 7.68
C GLU A 228 -10.37 2.12 7.04
N SER A 229 -9.39 3.02 7.20
CA SER A 229 -9.39 4.27 6.44
C SER A 229 -7.99 4.79 6.12
N PHE A 230 -7.89 5.48 4.99
CA PHE A 230 -6.73 6.25 4.59
C PHE A 230 -7.16 7.62 4.10
N ARG A 231 -6.45 8.65 4.57
CA ARG A 231 -6.65 10.03 4.15
C ARG A 231 -5.31 10.72 3.96
N ALA A 232 -5.15 11.44 2.85
CA ALA A 232 -3.97 12.23 2.54
C ALA A 232 -4.37 13.65 2.13
N LEU A 233 -3.78 14.65 2.79
CA LEU A 233 -4.02 16.08 2.53
C LEU A 233 -3.00 16.69 1.57
N ALA A 234 -1.82 16.10 1.47
CA ALA A 234 -0.72 16.63 0.68
C ALA A 234 0.24 15.51 0.27
N SER A 235 0.97 15.74 -0.82
CA SER A 235 2.14 14.93 -1.14
C SER A 235 3.23 15.20 -0.09
N PRO A 236 3.90 14.15 0.43
CA PRO A 236 4.95 14.30 1.44
C PRO A 236 6.24 14.97 0.91
N GLY A 237 6.41 15.11 -0.41
CA GLY A 237 7.69 15.54 -1.00
C GLY A 237 8.78 14.49 -0.79
N GLU A 238 10.01 14.91 -0.52
CA GLU A 238 11.17 13.99 -0.38
C GLU A 238 11.28 13.27 0.96
N ARG A 239 10.53 13.73 1.98
CA ARG A 239 10.67 13.28 3.37
C ARG A 239 9.33 13.21 4.07
N VAL A 240 9.10 12.13 4.81
CA VAL A 240 7.91 11.96 5.65
C VAL A 240 8.28 11.36 7.00
N PHE A 241 7.55 11.78 8.03
CA PHE A 241 7.69 11.26 9.37
C PHE A 241 6.48 10.38 9.68
N VAL A 242 6.70 9.09 9.89
CA VAL A 242 5.63 8.11 10.15
C VAL A 242 5.67 7.72 11.61
N HIS A 243 4.62 8.07 12.36
CA HIS A 243 4.46 7.66 13.74
C HIS A 243 3.56 6.43 13.82
N VAL A 244 4.10 5.34 14.36
CA VAL A 244 3.33 4.13 14.67
C VAL A 244 2.85 4.21 16.11
N ARG A 245 1.53 4.29 16.27
CA ARG A 245 0.88 4.44 17.57
C ARG A 245 0.89 3.13 18.35
N GLN A 246 1.63 3.06 19.44
CA GLN A 246 1.76 1.83 20.24
C GLN A 246 0.42 1.36 20.82
N ASP A 247 -0.44 2.27 21.27
CA ASP A 247 -1.76 1.97 21.86
C ASP A 247 -2.74 1.32 20.88
N SER A 248 -2.56 1.57 19.59
CA SER A 248 -3.34 0.98 18.49
C SER A 248 -2.71 -0.28 17.90
N THR A 249 -1.49 -0.64 18.35
CA THR A 249 -0.66 -1.64 17.70
C THR A 249 -0.64 -2.95 18.48
N GLY A 250 -1.14 -4.02 17.88
CA GLY A 250 -1.18 -5.31 18.56
C GLY A 250 -1.80 -6.46 17.78
N LEU A 251 -1.53 -7.67 18.27
CA LEU A 251 -2.17 -8.89 17.80
C LEU A 251 -3.62 -8.93 18.31
N VAL A 252 -4.57 -9.06 17.40
CA VAL A 252 -6.01 -9.11 17.73
C VAL A 252 -6.57 -10.53 17.61
N ALA A 253 -5.95 -11.36 16.77
CA ALA A 253 -6.16 -12.80 16.67
C ALA A 253 -4.84 -13.47 16.25
N ASP A 254 -4.72 -14.80 16.36
CA ASP A 254 -3.47 -15.55 16.07
C ASP A 254 -2.86 -15.29 14.68
N ASP A 255 -3.63 -14.76 13.73
CA ASP A 255 -3.20 -14.46 12.38
C ASP A 255 -3.41 -13.01 11.95
N LEU A 256 -3.84 -12.10 12.84
CA LEU A 256 -4.23 -10.73 12.50
C LEU A 256 -3.63 -9.69 13.44
N PHE A 257 -2.89 -8.75 12.86
CA PHE A 257 -2.24 -7.66 13.57
C PHE A 257 -2.76 -6.30 13.08
N HIS A 258 -3.06 -5.39 14.01
CA HIS A 258 -3.57 -4.05 13.71
C HIS A 258 -2.59 -2.96 14.11
N SER A 259 -2.62 -1.83 13.39
CA SER A 259 -1.87 -0.61 13.74
C SER A 259 -2.49 0.64 13.13
N ASP A 260 -2.41 1.77 13.82
CA ASP A 260 -2.63 3.10 13.26
C ASP A 260 -1.29 3.78 12.97
N LEU A 261 -1.24 4.45 11.82
CA LEU A 261 -0.08 5.22 11.36
C LEU A 261 -0.49 6.67 11.10
N ASP A 262 0.25 7.61 11.68
CA ASP A 262 0.14 9.03 11.35
C ASP A 262 1.35 9.47 10.53
N PHE A 263 1.13 10.23 9.46
CA PHE A 263 2.18 10.74 8.59
C PHE A 263 2.27 12.25 8.78
N PHE A 264 3.48 12.75 8.97
CA PHE A 264 3.76 14.16 9.20
C PHE A 264 4.77 14.69 8.18
N SER A 265 4.58 15.95 7.78
CA SER A 265 5.54 16.72 6.99
C SER A 265 6.76 17.13 7.85
N SER A 266 7.76 17.72 7.19
CA SER A 266 9.01 18.16 7.85
C SER A 266 8.85 19.29 8.87
N ASP A 267 7.70 19.99 8.87
CA ASP A 267 7.32 21.00 9.88
C ASP A 267 6.45 20.43 11.01
N GLY A 268 6.23 19.10 11.00
CA GLY A 268 5.49 18.37 12.01
C GLY A 268 3.97 18.39 11.83
N GLN A 269 3.42 18.93 10.73
CA GLN A 269 1.98 18.90 10.47
C GLN A 269 1.53 17.52 10.00
N ARG A 270 0.37 17.05 10.46
CA ARG A 270 -0.20 15.79 10.00
C ARG A 270 -0.69 15.96 8.55
N ILE A 271 -0.10 15.19 7.64
CA ILE A 271 -0.43 15.23 6.21
C ILE A 271 -1.20 14.00 5.73
N ALA A 272 -1.10 12.87 6.45
CA ALA A 272 -1.93 11.71 6.18
C ALA A 272 -2.16 10.89 7.44
N ALA A 273 -3.17 10.02 7.40
CA ALA A 273 -3.45 9.04 8.43
C ALA A 273 -3.92 7.73 7.81
N MET A 274 -3.43 6.62 8.36
CA MET A 274 -3.87 5.27 8.06
C MET A 274 -4.42 4.65 9.34
N ARG A 275 -5.70 4.29 9.34
CA ARG A 275 -6.39 3.73 10.50
C ARG A 275 -6.59 2.23 10.32
N LYS A 276 -6.23 1.49 11.36
CA LYS A 276 -6.40 0.04 11.48
C LYS A 276 -5.90 -0.68 10.24
N LEU A 277 -4.62 -0.50 9.95
CA LEU A 277 -3.87 -1.35 9.03
C LEU A 277 -3.91 -2.77 9.58
N SER A 278 -4.64 -3.64 8.89
CA SER A 278 -4.75 -5.07 9.17
C SER A 278 -3.74 -5.82 8.33
N THR A 279 -2.77 -6.44 8.99
CA THR A 279 -1.85 -7.36 8.36
C THR A 279 -2.18 -8.78 8.78
N LYS A 280 -2.24 -9.70 7.80
CA LYS A 280 -2.58 -11.09 8.02
C LYS A 280 -1.38 -11.98 7.76
N ARG A 281 -1.18 -12.95 8.64
CA ARG A 281 -0.18 -13.98 8.46
C ARG A 281 -0.49 -14.85 7.23
N ILE A 282 0.49 -15.02 6.36
CA ILE A 282 0.40 -15.96 5.23
C ILE A 282 1.18 -17.24 5.52
N ARG A 283 0.69 -18.36 5.00
CA ARG A 283 1.42 -19.63 4.96
C ARG A 283 2.14 -19.67 3.61
N ALA A 284 3.47 -19.52 3.65
CA ALA A 284 4.34 -19.16 2.52
C ALA A 284 4.19 -20.01 1.23
N GLU A 285 3.75 -21.27 1.31
CA GLU A 285 3.82 -22.19 0.16
C GLU A 285 2.62 -22.12 -0.80
N GLY A 286 1.46 -21.60 -0.38
CA GLY A 286 0.20 -21.78 -1.12
C GLY A 286 -0.21 -20.66 -2.07
N LEU A 287 0.30 -19.43 -1.89
CA LEU A 287 -0.22 -18.23 -2.56
C LEU A 287 0.57 -17.83 -3.81
N ILE A 288 1.89 -18.07 -3.85
CA ILE A 288 2.76 -17.55 -4.93
C ILE A 288 3.04 -18.60 -6.01
N SER A 289 3.08 -19.88 -5.63
CA SER A 289 3.20 -21.01 -6.58
C SER A 289 2.09 -21.03 -7.63
N ARG A 290 0.94 -20.39 -7.36
CA ARG A 290 -0.18 -20.23 -8.30
C ARG A 290 -0.11 -18.97 -9.15
N LEU A 291 0.71 -17.98 -8.79
CA LEU A 291 0.84 -16.70 -9.50
C LEU A 291 1.83 -16.76 -10.66
N THR A 292 2.76 -17.73 -10.64
CA THR A 292 3.82 -17.91 -11.65
C THR A 292 3.60 -19.11 -12.57
N ALA A 293 2.66 -20.00 -12.26
CA ALA A 293 2.42 -21.18 -13.07
C ALA A 293 1.61 -20.82 -14.32
N PRO A 294 2.11 -21.05 -15.56
CA PRO A 294 1.21 -21.11 -16.71
C PRO A 294 0.21 -22.23 -16.44
N ARG A 295 -1.07 -21.89 -16.36
CA ARG A 295 -2.13 -22.87 -16.15
C ARG A 295 -2.07 -23.89 -17.28
N ARG A 296 -1.62 -25.12 -17.00
CA ARG A 296 -1.70 -26.23 -17.96
C ARG A 296 -3.16 -26.34 -18.39
N ALA A 297 -3.39 -26.40 -19.71
CA ALA A 297 -4.69 -26.68 -20.27
C ALA A 297 -5.27 -27.94 -19.59
N GLU A 298 -6.48 -27.83 -19.05
CA GLU A 298 -7.21 -29.01 -18.59
C GLU A 298 -7.41 -29.95 -19.78
N PRO A 299 -7.07 -31.25 -19.64
CA PRO A 299 -7.40 -32.20 -20.69
C PRO A 299 -8.92 -32.21 -20.89
N PRO A 300 -9.40 -32.30 -22.14
CA PRO A 300 -10.83 -32.29 -22.42
C PRO A 300 -11.52 -33.42 -21.64
N ALA A 301 -12.70 -33.11 -21.10
CA ALA A 301 -13.51 -34.08 -20.41
C ALA A 301 -13.81 -35.27 -21.35
N PRO A 302 -13.77 -36.52 -20.86
CA PRO A 302 -14.13 -37.66 -21.69
C PRO A 302 -15.60 -37.51 -22.11
N GLU A 303 -15.83 -37.60 -23.42
CA GLU A 303 -17.17 -37.67 -23.98
C GLU A 303 -17.91 -38.87 -23.37
N ALA A 304 -19.11 -38.62 -22.84
CA ALA A 304 -20.03 -39.63 -22.34
C ALA A 304 -21.09 -39.95 -23.39
#